data_AF-A0A7X2LZH8-F1
#
_entry.id   AF-A0A7X2LZH8-F1
#
_cell.length_a   1.000
_cell.length_b   1.000
_cell.length_c   1.000
_cell.angle_alpha   90.00
_cell.angle_beta   90.00
_cell.angle_gamma   90.00
#
_symmetry.space_group_name_H-M   'P 1'
#
loop_
_entity.id
_entity.type
_entity.pdbx_description
1 polymer ?
#
loop_
_entity_poly.entity_id
_entity_poly.type
_entity_poly.pdbx_seq_one_letter_code
_entity_poly.pdbx_strand_id
1 'polypeptide(L)'
;MYENVCKYLDVHGIGRDIRNIDVDLVRKYISWLLKDYVQFKEHKFKPDYSKKKGLSPTTTNDYLKTLRTFFRFLFEENKIDENPYEVVNSVKHTDTEIVVLSVEELKALLDAPDKRSYTGFRDYVLMTLLIDTMTRINEALSLKISDINFSNYTVTVRASIAKNRKAQPL
;
A
#
# COMPACT_ATOMS: atom_id res chain seq x y z
N MET A 1 2.07 8.55 -9.32
CA MET A 1 0.60 8.46 -9.13
C MET A 1 -0.14 9.39 -10.07
N TYR A 2 0.14 10.71 -10.04
CA TYR A 2 -0.37 11.68 -11.02
C TYR A 2 0.06 11.36 -12.47
N GLU A 3 1.27 10.79 -12.62
CA GLU A 3 1.76 10.31 -13.92
C GLU A 3 0.80 9.39 -14.67
N ASN A 4 -0.02 8.59 -13.98
CA ASN A 4 -0.88 7.63 -14.66
C ASN A 4 -2.05 8.33 -15.35
N VAL A 5 -2.60 9.38 -14.74
CA VAL A 5 -3.63 10.21 -15.38
C VAL A 5 -3.03 10.99 -16.54
N CYS A 6 -1.84 11.59 -16.37
CA CYS A 6 -1.16 12.26 -17.48
C CYS A 6 -0.88 11.29 -18.64
N LYS A 7 -0.37 10.08 -18.36
CA LYS A 7 -0.16 9.03 -19.37
C LYS A 7 -1.47 8.67 -20.09
N TYR A 8 -2.58 8.58 -19.37
CA TYR A 8 -3.88 8.35 -19.99
C TYR A 8 -4.27 9.49 -20.94
N LEU A 9 -4.14 10.74 -20.49
CA LEU A 9 -4.43 11.92 -21.30
C LEU A 9 -3.55 11.97 -22.55
N ASP A 10 -2.25 11.74 -22.40
CA ASP A 10 -1.28 11.75 -23.52
C ASP A 10 -1.59 10.65 -24.55
N VAL A 11 -1.89 9.42 -24.10
CA VAL A 11 -2.22 8.29 -24.99
C VAL A 11 -3.51 8.54 -25.77
N HIS A 12 -4.45 9.30 -25.22
CA HIS A 12 -5.74 9.59 -25.85
C HIS A 12 -5.78 10.98 -26.51
N GLY A 13 -4.65 11.69 -26.58
CA GLY A 13 -4.57 13.01 -27.20
C GLY A 13 -5.39 14.10 -26.50
N ILE A 14 -5.68 13.95 -25.21
CA ILE A 14 -6.48 14.89 -24.43
C ILE A 14 -5.55 15.94 -23.84
N GLY A 15 -5.90 17.22 -24.01
CA GLY A 15 -5.14 18.32 -23.40
C GLY A 15 -5.11 18.22 -21.87
N ARG A 16 -3.97 18.56 -21.26
CA ARG A 16 -3.76 18.48 -19.80
C ARG A 16 -4.39 19.65 -19.04
N ASP A 17 -5.62 20.00 -19.39
CA ASP A 17 -6.42 20.96 -18.63
C ASP A 17 -7.29 20.21 -17.63
N ILE A 18 -7.24 20.64 -16.37
CA ILE A 18 -8.03 20.06 -15.30
C ILE A 18 -9.53 20.23 -15.50
N ARG A 19 -9.94 21.29 -16.23
CA ARG A 19 -11.34 21.59 -16.54
C ARG A 19 -11.96 20.59 -17.52
N ASN A 20 -11.13 19.87 -18.27
CA ASN A 20 -11.57 18.84 -19.20
C ASN A 20 -11.80 17.48 -18.53
N ILE A 21 -11.56 17.37 -17.22
CA ILE A 21 -11.72 16.13 -16.48
C ILE A 21 -13.16 16.08 -15.98
N ASP A 22 -14.02 15.43 -16.76
CA ASP A 22 -15.41 15.14 -16.40
C ASP A 22 -15.58 13.70 -15.87
N VAL A 23 -16.79 13.40 -15.41
CA VAL A 23 -17.16 12.08 -14.87
C VAL A 23 -16.91 10.96 -15.89
N ASP A 24 -17.14 11.22 -17.18
CA ASP A 24 -17.01 10.22 -18.23
C ASP A 24 -15.54 9.92 -18.56
N LEU A 25 -14.67 10.92 -18.54
CA LEU A 25 -13.23 10.77 -18.63
C LEU A 25 -12.72 9.93 -17.46
N VAL A 26 -13.20 10.20 -16.24
CA VAL A 26 -12.83 9.39 -15.07
C VAL A 26 -13.25 7.93 -15.23
N ARG A 27 -14.47 7.67 -15.73
CA ARG A 27 -14.93 6.29 -16.00
C ARG A 27 -14.10 5.60 -17.07
N LYS A 28 -13.76 6.30 -18.16
CA LYS A 28 -12.89 5.77 -19.23
C LYS A 28 -11.47 5.49 -18.70
N TYR A 29 -10.94 6.38 -17.86
CA TYR A 29 -9.66 6.20 -17.19
C TYR A 29 -9.66 4.95 -16.30
N ILE A 30 -10.72 4.73 -15.51
CA ILE A 30 -10.87 3.50 -14.70
C ILE A 30 -10.88 2.26 -15.58
N SER A 31 -11.65 2.28 -16.67
CA SER A 31 -11.69 1.17 -17.63
C SER A 31 -10.30 0.89 -18.22
N TRP A 32 -9.57 1.93 -18.57
CA TRP A 32 -8.20 1.82 -19.08
C TRP A 32 -7.23 1.26 -18.03
N LEU A 33 -7.30 1.70 -16.78
CA LEU A 33 -6.47 1.15 -15.69
C LEU A 33 -6.71 -0.36 -15.50
N LEU A 34 -7.97 -0.79 -15.56
CA LEU A 34 -8.34 -2.18 -15.34
C LEU A 34 -7.99 -3.09 -16.53
N LYS A 35 -8.05 -2.58 -17.75
CA LYS A 35 -7.95 -3.41 -18.95
C LYS A 35 -6.69 -3.21 -19.76
N ASP A 36 -6.18 -1.99 -19.84
CA ASP A 36 -5.22 -1.56 -20.86
C ASP A 36 -3.90 -1.03 -20.32
N TYR A 37 -3.87 -0.58 -19.08
CA TYR A 37 -2.65 -0.15 -18.44
C TYR A 37 -1.66 -1.30 -18.29
N VAL A 38 -0.41 -1.10 -18.74
CA VAL A 38 0.66 -2.10 -18.58
C VAL A 38 1.57 -1.68 -17.43
N GLN A 39 1.54 -2.46 -16.35
CA GLN A 39 2.40 -2.20 -15.20
C GLN A 39 3.87 -2.42 -15.59
N PHE A 40 4.77 -1.56 -15.11
CA PHE A 40 6.22 -1.69 -15.32
C PHE A 40 6.68 -1.73 -16.78
N LYS A 41 5.87 -1.25 -17.74
CA LYS A 41 6.17 -1.28 -19.18
C LYS A 41 7.60 -0.82 -19.51
N GLU A 42 8.00 0.33 -18.95
CA GLU A 42 9.30 0.98 -19.22
C GLU A 42 10.40 0.59 -18.20
N HIS A 43 10.14 -0.36 -17.29
CA HIS A 43 11.07 -0.66 -16.20
C HIS A 43 12.12 -1.67 -16.63
N LYS A 44 13.37 -1.21 -16.80
CA LYS A 44 14.50 -2.00 -17.32
C LYS A 44 14.79 -3.30 -16.55
N PHE A 45 14.58 -3.30 -15.24
CA PHE A 45 14.94 -4.44 -14.36
C PHE A 45 13.75 -5.35 -13.99
N LYS A 46 12.54 -5.10 -14.53
CA LYS A 46 11.39 -5.95 -14.23
C LYS A 46 11.25 -7.01 -15.31
N PRO A 47 11.17 -8.30 -14.93
CA PRO A 47 11.01 -9.38 -15.88
C PRO A 47 9.64 -9.29 -16.57
N ASP A 48 9.54 -9.79 -17.80
CA ASP A 48 8.37 -9.58 -18.66
C ASP A 48 7.07 -10.18 -18.08
N TYR A 49 7.16 -11.28 -17.31
CA TYR A 49 5.99 -11.84 -16.63
C TYR A 49 5.36 -10.88 -15.60
N SER A 50 6.12 -9.89 -15.11
CA SER A 50 5.64 -8.85 -14.20
C SER A 50 4.98 -7.69 -14.95
N LYS A 51 5.17 -7.59 -16.28
CA LYS A 51 4.61 -6.52 -17.12
C LYS A 51 3.19 -6.89 -17.59
N LYS A 52 2.30 -7.10 -16.63
CA LYS A 52 0.92 -7.52 -16.90
C LYS A 52 0.07 -6.34 -17.36
N LYS A 53 -0.83 -6.64 -18.30
CA LYS A 53 -1.87 -5.73 -18.78
C LYS A 53 -3.04 -5.78 -17.78
N GLY A 54 -3.56 -4.61 -17.43
CA GLY A 54 -4.61 -4.44 -16.44
C GLY A 54 -4.09 -4.44 -15.00
N LEU A 55 -4.60 -3.52 -14.20
CA LEU A 55 -4.33 -3.44 -12.77
C LEU A 55 -5.40 -4.17 -11.96
N SER A 56 -5.03 -4.60 -10.76
CA SER A 56 -6.02 -5.13 -9.82
C SER A 56 -7.04 -4.04 -9.45
N PRO A 57 -8.30 -4.42 -9.17
CA PRO A 57 -9.30 -3.50 -8.64
C PRO A 57 -8.83 -2.73 -7.39
N THR A 58 -8.10 -3.39 -6.49
CA THR A 58 -7.54 -2.76 -5.27
C THR A 58 -6.55 -1.65 -5.64
N THR A 59 -5.59 -1.93 -6.52
CA THR A 59 -4.61 -0.93 -6.97
C THR A 59 -5.28 0.23 -7.72
N THR A 60 -6.29 -0.07 -8.55
CA THR A 60 -7.10 0.96 -9.21
C THR A 60 -7.83 1.84 -8.20
N ASN A 61 -8.45 1.26 -7.18
CA ASN A 61 -9.11 2.00 -6.11
C ASN A 61 -8.14 2.88 -5.32
N ASP A 62 -6.92 2.43 -5.08
CA ASP A 62 -5.91 3.26 -4.41
C ASP A 62 -5.53 4.47 -5.28
N TYR A 63 -5.41 4.30 -6.61
CA TYR A 63 -5.27 5.42 -7.54
C TYR A 63 -6.45 6.40 -7.47
N LEU A 64 -7.68 5.88 -7.42
CA LEU A 64 -8.88 6.70 -7.33
C LEU A 64 -8.98 7.45 -6.01
N LYS A 65 -8.59 6.86 -4.88
CA LYS A 65 -8.61 7.54 -3.58
C LYS A 65 -7.77 8.80 -3.59
N THR A 66 -6.55 8.74 -4.12
CA THR A 66 -5.67 9.91 -4.18
C THR A 66 -6.22 10.98 -5.12
N LEU A 67 -6.74 10.59 -6.29
CA LEU A 67 -7.35 11.55 -7.21
C LEU A 67 -8.59 12.20 -6.59
N ARG A 68 -9.45 11.41 -5.93
CA ARG A 68 -10.61 11.94 -5.21
C ARG A 68 -10.19 12.95 -4.14
N THR A 69 -9.12 12.70 -3.38
CA THR A 69 -8.60 13.68 -2.41
C THR A 69 -8.10 14.94 -3.09
N PHE A 70 -7.38 14.81 -4.21
CA PHE A 70 -6.86 15.96 -4.95
C PHE A 70 -7.97 16.82 -5.57
N PHE A 71 -8.97 16.23 -6.22
CA PHE A 71 -10.09 16.97 -6.79
C PHE A 71 -11.00 17.57 -5.72
N ARG A 72 -11.15 16.91 -4.56
CA ARG A 72 -11.82 17.51 -3.42
C ARG A 72 -11.11 18.78 -2.94
N PHE A 73 -9.77 18.74 -2.82
CA PHE A 73 -8.99 19.92 -2.48
C PHE A 73 -9.19 21.06 -3.50
N LEU A 74 -9.18 20.77 -4.80
CA LEU A 74 -9.40 21.79 -5.83
C LEU A 74 -10.79 22.40 -5.79
N PHE A 75 -11.80 21.60 -5.48
CA PHE A 75 -13.17 22.07 -5.28
C PHE A 75 -13.26 22.97 -4.03
N GLU A 76 -12.68 22.56 -2.90
CA GLU A 76 -12.61 23.36 -1.66
C GLU A 76 -11.88 24.71 -1.87
N GLU A 77 -10.86 24.74 -2.74
CA GLU A 77 -10.11 25.93 -3.12
C GLU A 77 -10.77 26.76 -4.25
N ASN A 78 -12.00 26.43 -4.65
CA ASN A 78 -12.75 27.09 -5.73
C ASN A 78 -11.98 27.16 -7.06
N LYS A 79 -11.18 26.12 -7.37
CA LYS A 79 -10.45 26.01 -8.65
C LYS A 79 -11.25 25.28 -9.73
N ILE A 80 -12.25 24.52 -9.31
CA ILE A 80 -13.22 23.82 -10.16
C ILE A 80 -14.61 24.00 -9.54
N ASP A 81 -15.63 24.05 -10.38
CA ASP A 81 -17.01 24.28 -9.93
C ASP A 81 -17.68 23.00 -9.41
N GLU A 82 -17.22 21.83 -9.87
CA GLU A 82 -17.77 20.53 -9.50
C GLU A 82 -16.66 19.47 -9.38
N ASN A 83 -16.83 18.50 -8.49
CA ASN A 83 -15.88 17.40 -8.31
C ASN A 83 -16.29 16.16 -9.13
N PRO A 84 -15.59 15.83 -10.23
CA PRO A 84 -15.95 14.70 -11.09
C PRO A 84 -15.79 13.32 -10.40
N TYR A 85 -15.07 13.25 -9.28
CA TYR A 85 -14.83 12.01 -8.53
C TYR A 85 -15.86 11.74 -7.42
N GLU A 86 -16.79 12.67 -7.18
CA GLU A 86 -17.79 12.56 -6.11
C GLU A 86 -18.84 11.48 -6.42
N VAL A 87 -19.30 11.41 -7.68
CA VAL A 87 -20.32 10.45 -8.15
C VAL A 87 -19.74 9.12 -8.68
N VAL A 88 -18.41 9.00 -8.71
CA VAL A 88 -17.72 7.82 -9.25
C VAL A 88 -17.58 6.76 -8.17
N ASN A 89 -18.21 5.60 -8.35
CA ASN A 89 -18.10 4.50 -7.40
C ASN A 89 -16.73 3.81 -7.47
N SER A 90 -16.29 3.26 -6.34
CA SER A 90 -15.12 2.39 -6.28
C SER A 90 -15.36 1.12 -7.10
N VAL A 91 -14.28 0.58 -7.68
CA VAL A 91 -14.31 -0.69 -8.38
C VAL A 91 -14.57 -1.81 -7.37
N LYS A 92 -15.57 -2.65 -7.64
CA LYS A 92 -15.84 -3.83 -6.81
C LYS A 92 -14.63 -4.75 -6.84
N HIS A 93 -14.26 -5.25 -5.67
CA HIS A 93 -13.19 -6.20 -5.51
C HIS A 93 -13.59 -7.21 -4.46
N THR A 94 -13.15 -8.44 -4.63
CA THR A 94 -13.27 -9.46 -3.58
C THR A 94 -12.18 -9.20 -2.57
N ASP A 95 -12.51 -9.26 -1.29
CA ASP A 95 -11.51 -9.22 -0.24
C ASP A 95 -10.54 -10.39 -0.44
N THR A 96 -9.26 -10.11 -0.25
CA THR A 96 -8.25 -11.16 -0.26
C THR A 96 -8.42 -11.98 1.01
N GLU A 97 -8.52 -13.29 0.85
CA GLU A 97 -8.58 -14.19 1.98
C GLU A 97 -7.29 -14.07 2.82
N ILE A 98 -7.45 -13.93 4.13
CA ILE A 98 -6.31 -13.90 5.04
C ILE A 98 -5.78 -15.32 5.13
N VAL A 99 -4.63 -15.56 4.49
CA VAL A 99 -3.93 -16.83 4.60
C VAL A 99 -3.28 -16.89 5.98
N VAL A 100 -3.72 -17.86 6.79
CA VAL A 100 -3.18 -18.12 8.12
C VAL A 100 -2.26 -19.33 8.03
N LEU A 101 -1.10 -19.25 8.70
CA LEU A 101 -0.15 -20.37 8.77
C LEU A 101 -0.71 -21.47 9.67
N SER A 102 -0.53 -22.73 9.27
CA SER A 102 -0.74 -23.86 10.16
C SER A 102 0.31 -23.91 11.27
N VAL A 103 0.07 -24.71 12.31
CA VAL A 103 1.03 -24.89 13.40
C VAL A 103 2.34 -25.50 12.88
N GLU A 104 2.25 -26.42 11.92
CA GLU A 104 3.39 -27.08 11.30
C GLU A 104 4.20 -26.10 10.44
N GLU A 105 3.52 -25.26 9.65
CA GLU A 105 4.15 -24.21 8.84
C GLU A 105 4.83 -23.16 9.72
N LEU A 106 4.18 -22.77 10.83
CA LEU A 106 4.75 -21.82 11.78
C LEU A 106 6.02 -22.37 12.44
N LYS A 107 6.01 -23.66 12.83
CA LYS A 107 7.19 -24.34 13.37
C LYS A 107 8.31 -24.40 12.34
N ALA A 108 8.01 -24.83 11.12
CA ALA A 108 8.98 -24.87 10.03
C ALA A 108 9.59 -23.48 9.75
N LEU A 109 8.76 -22.43 9.79
CA LEU A 109 9.20 -21.06 9.64
C LEU A 109 10.16 -20.62 10.77
N LEU A 110 9.83 -20.91 12.03
CA LEU A 110 10.67 -20.57 13.19
C LEU A 110 11.97 -21.39 13.28
N ASP A 111 12.05 -22.55 12.62
CA ASP A 111 13.25 -23.39 12.58
C ASP A 111 14.14 -23.16 11.35
N ALA A 112 13.69 -22.37 10.38
CA ALA A 112 14.47 -21.99 9.20
C ALA A 112 15.79 -21.22 9.50
N PRO A 113 15.85 -20.25 10.44
CA PRO A 113 17.08 -19.49 10.68
C PRO A 113 18.12 -20.27 11.52
N ASP A 114 19.40 -20.19 11.15
CA ASP A 114 20.50 -20.73 11.95
C ASP A 114 20.72 -19.89 13.21
N LYS A 115 20.18 -20.36 14.33
CA LYS A 115 20.23 -19.74 15.67
C LYS A 115 21.65 -19.64 16.25
N ARG A 116 22.66 -20.28 15.64
CA ARG A 116 24.07 -20.16 16.05
C ARG A 116 24.77 -18.98 15.38
N SER A 117 24.27 -18.52 14.24
CA SER A 117 24.75 -17.32 13.58
C SER A 117 24.10 -16.06 14.17
N TYR A 118 24.82 -14.94 14.21
CA TYR A 118 24.25 -13.66 14.68
C TYR A 118 23.01 -13.26 13.86
N THR A 119 23.09 -13.35 12.54
CA THR A 119 21.99 -12.99 11.64
C THR A 119 20.79 -13.90 11.82
N GLY A 120 20.99 -15.21 11.92
CA GLY A 120 19.89 -16.15 12.11
C GLY A 120 19.25 -16.02 13.49
N PHE A 121 20.03 -15.80 14.56
CA PHE A 121 19.47 -15.53 15.87
C PHE A 121 18.66 -14.23 15.91
N ARG A 122 19.16 -13.16 15.27
CA ARG A 122 18.43 -11.89 15.14
C ARG A 122 17.10 -12.07 14.41
N ASP A 123 17.11 -12.78 13.28
CA ASP A 123 15.92 -13.00 12.47
C ASP A 123 14.91 -13.88 13.22
N TYR A 124 15.36 -14.91 13.93
CA TYR A 124 14.54 -15.71 14.84
C TYR A 124 13.85 -14.86 15.92
N VAL A 125 14.60 -14.01 16.63
CA VAL A 125 14.05 -13.13 17.67
C VAL A 125 13.00 -12.17 17.09
N LEU A 126 13.27 -11.59 15.91
CA LEU A 126 12.31 -10.72 15.24
C LEU A 126 11.02 -11.47 14.87
N MET A 127 11.14 -12.70 14.36
CA MET A 127 9.99 -13.53 14.02
C MET A 127 9.16 -13.87 15.26
N THR A 128 9.80 -14.27 16.35
CA THR A 128 9.12 -14.54 17.62
C THR A 128 8.40 -13.30 18.15
N LEU A 129 9.05 -12.13 18.13
CA LEU A 129 8.45 -10.87 18.55
C LEU A 129 7.20 -10.55 17.72
N LEU A 130 7.28 -10.68 16.40
CA LEU A 130 6.14 -10.41 15.50
C LEU A 130 4.94 -11.33 15.76
N ILE A 131 5.21 -12.61 16.02
CA ILE A 131 4.16 -13.61 16.29
C ILE A 131 3.53 -13.38 17.67
N ASP A 132 4.34 -13.08 18.68
CA ASP A 132 3.89 -12.93 20.07
C ASP A 132 3.11 -11.63 20.27
N THR A 133 3.59 -10.52 19.70
CA THR A 133 2.99 -9.19 19.94
C THR A 133 2.09 -8.71 18.81
N MET A 134 2.01 -9.45 17.70
CA MET A 134 1.24 -9.07 16.49
C MET A 134 1.52 -7.64 15.98
N THR A 135 2.75 -7.16 16.18
CA THR A 135 3.16 -5.81 15.77
C THR A 135 3.45 -5.76 14.27
N ARG A 136 3.43 -4.56 13.68
CA ARG A 136 3.81 -4.41 12.27
C ARG A 136 5.32 -4.52 12.12
N ILE A 137 5.77 -5.12 11.01
CA ILE A 137 7.20 -5.33 10.76
C ILE A 137 8.03 -4.04 10.83
N ASN A 138 7.54 -2.93 10.30
CA ASN A 138 8.25 -1.64 10.37
C ASN A 138 8.30 -1.07 11.79
N GLU A 139 7.28 -1.36 12.62
CA GLU A 139 7.26 -0.95 14.03
C GLU A 139 8.31 -1.75 14.80
N ALA A 140 8.36 -3.08 14.62
CA ALA A 140 9.38 -3.95 15.21
C ALA A 140 10.82 -3.59 14.80
N LEU A 141 11.06 -3.36 13.51
CA LEU A 141 12.38 -3.00 12.98
C LEU A 141 12.90 -1.64 13.48
N SER A 142 12.00 -0.77 13.96
CA SER A 142 12.34 0.57 14.43
C SER A 142 12.53 0.67 15.95
N LEU A 143 12.39 -0.45 16.67
CA LEU A 143 12.59 -0.52 18.11
C LEU A 143 14.03 -0.22 18.48
N LYS A 144 14.20 0.45 19.61
CA LYS A 144 15.49 0.72 20.24
C LYS A 144 15.56 0.00 21.58
N ILE A 145 16.78 -0.17 22.10
CA ILE A 145 16.99 -0.74 23.44
C ILE A 145 16.22 0.05 24.51
N SER A 146 16.13 1.38 24.36
CA SER A 146 15.36 2.26 25.25
C SER A 146 13.85 2.00 25.24
N ASP A 147 13.34 1.33 24.22
CA ASP A 147 11.92 1.00 24.07
C ASP A 147 11.56 -0.30 24.82
N ILE A 148 12.55 -1.02 25.35
CA ILE A 148 12.39 -2.32 26.03
C ILE A 148 12.56 -2.13 27.53
N ASN A 149 11.55 -2.55 28.29
CA ASN A 149 11.60 -2.62 29.74
C ASN A 149 11.74 -4.08 30.19
N PHE A 150 12.97 -4.49 30.48
CA PHE A 150 13.27 -5.86 30.92
C PHE A 150 12.73 -6.19 32.31
N SER A 151 12.49 -5.20 33.18
CA SER A 151 11.92 -5.42 34.51
C SER A 151 10.44 -5.75 34.45
N ASN A 152 9.73 -5.14 33.49
CA ASN A 152 8.29 -5.30 33.32
C ASN A 152 7.93 -6.26 32.17
N TYR A 153 8.93 -6.78 31.45
CA TYR A 153 8.76 -7.61 30.25
C TYR A 153 7.86 -6.95 29.19
N THR A 154 7.99 -5.63 29.00
CA THR A 154 7.20 -4.88 28.02
C THR A 154 8.05 -4.19 26.98
N VAL A 155 7.49 -4.00 25.79
CA VAL A 155 8.11 -3.22 24.71
C VAL A 155 7.19 -2.09 24.32
N THR A 156 7.67 -0.86 24.19
CA THR A 156 6.82 0.30 23.83
C THR A 156 7.07 0.75 22.41
N VAL A 157 6.05 0.69 21.54
CA VAL A 157 6.12 1.32 20.22
C VAL A 157 5.85 2.81 20.38
N ARG A 158 6.83 3.63 20.02
CA ARG A 158 6.75 5.10 20.09
C ARG A 158 5.70 5.64 19.12
N ALA A 159 4.99 6.70 19.54
CA ALA A 159 3.95 7.35 18.74
C ALA A 159 4.43 7.86 17.36
N SER A 160 5.70 8.25 17.26
CA SER A 160 6.29 8.70 15.98
C SER A 160 6.47 7.58 14.95
N ILE A 161 6.47 6.33 15.39
CA ILE A 161 6.63 5.13 14.55
C ILE A 161 5.28 4.45 14.35
N ALA A 162 4.44 4.43 15.37
CA ALA A 162 3.14 3.76 15.34
C ALA A 162 2.24 4.32 14.23
N LYS A 163 1.62 3.42 13.45
CA LYS A 163 0.73 3.82 12.34
C LYS A 163 -0.43 4.72 12.78
N ASN A 164 -0.96 4.50 13.98
CA ASN A 164 -2.07 5.26 14.57
C ASN A 164 -1.60 6.55 15.28
N ARG A 165 -0.30 6.87 15.26
CA ARG A 165 0.34 7.99 15.96
C ARG A 165 0.10 8.00 17.48
N LYS A 166 -0.16 6.84 18.07
CA LYS A 166 -0.33 6.67 19.52
C LYS A 166 0.73 5.71 20.03
N ALA A 167 1.39 6.08 21.13
CA ALA A 167 2.30 5.16 21.79
C ALA A 167 1.49 3.98 22.34
N GLN A 168 1.99 2.77 22.14
CA GLN A 168 1.31 1.55 22.59
C GLN A 168 2.34 0.56 23.16
N PRO A 169 2.08 0.02 24.36
CA PRO A 169 2.84 -1.12 24.85
C PRO A 169 2.46 -2.37 24.06
N LEU A 170 3.45 -3.21 23.80
CA LEU A 170 3.37 -4.57 23.31
C LEU A 170 3.55 -5.52 24.49
#